data_AF-A0A3D4TUU1-F1
#
_entry.id   AF-A0A3D4TUU1-F1
#
_cell.length_a   1.000
_cell.length_b   1.000
_cell.length_c   1.000
_cell.angle_alpha   90.00
_cell.angle_beta   90.00
_cell.angle_gamma   90.00
#
_symmetry.space_group_name_H-M   'P 1'
#
loop_
_entity.id
_entity.type
_entity.pdbx_description
1 polymer ?
#
loop_
_entity_poly.entity_id
_entity_poly.type
_entity_poly.pdbx_seq_one_letter_code
_entity_poly.pdbx_strand_id
1 'polypeptide(L)' 'TWWSNRGAARANNVGWRIDYQFITPGLRDRLRSCSIYRDERFSDHAPFIVDYDL' A
#
# COMPACT_ATOMS: atom_id res chain seq x y z
N THR A 1 -0.37 -1.80 4.87
CA THR A 1 0.77 -1.05 4.31
C THR A 1 1.77 -0.75 5.40
N TRP A 2 1.35 -0.60 6.65
CA TRP A 2 2.23 -0.37 7.78
C TRP A 2 2.22 -1.53 8.78
N TRP A 3 3.37 -1.82 9.39
CA TRP A 3 3.51 -2.74 10.51
C TRP A 3 4.47 -2.15 11.54
N SER A 4 4.15 -2.30 12.82
CA SER A 4 5.03 -1.85 13.91
C SER A 4 6.41 -2.51 13.83
N ASN A 5 7.45 -1.75 14.19
CA ASN A 5 8.80 -2.29 14.37
C ASN A 5 8.93 -3.20 15.61
N ARG A 6 7.89 -3.28 16.46
CA ARG A 6 7.87 -4.10 17.67
C ARG A 6 7.11 -5.41 17.44
N GLY A 7 7.45 -6.44 18.23
CA GLY A 7 6.66 -7.68 18.31
C GLY A 7 6.57 -8.50 17.02
N ALA A 8 7.57 -8.38 16.13
CA ALA A 8 7.60 -9.07 14.83
C ALA A 8 6.34 -8.85 13.98
N ALA A 9 5.69 -7.69 14.11
CA ALA A 9 4.37 -7.42 13.55
C ALA A 9 4.28 -7.66 12.03
N ARG A 10 5.33 -7.31 11.26
CA ARG A 10 5.39 -7.56 9.81
C ARG A 10 5.42 -9.05 9.45
N ALA A 11 6.20 -9.84 10.18
CA ALA A 11 6.28 -11.29 9.98
C ALA A 11 4.95 -11.97 10.37
N ASN A 12 4.31 -11.50 11.44
CA ASN A 12 3.01 -11.99 11.89
C ASN A 12 1.82 -11.37 11.11
N ASN A 13 2.10 -10.51 10.13
CA ASN A 13 1.12 -9.76 9.36
C ASN A 13 0.08 -8.97 10.20
N VAL A 14 0.48 -8.51 11.40
CA VAL A 14 -0.36 -7.68 12.29
C VAL A 14 -0.05 -6.21 12.02
N GLY A 15 -0.93 -5.52 11.31
CA GLY A 15 -0.64 -4.18 10.82
C GLY A 15 -1.88 -3.40 10.46
N TRP A 16 -1.65 -2.20 9.94
CA TRP A 16 -2.70 -1.25 9.59
C TRP A 16 -2.59 -0.90 8.11
N ARG A 17 -3.73 -0.55 7.50
CA ARG A 17 -3.77 0.13 6.20
C ARG A 17 -3.93 1.61 6.48
N ILE A 18 -2.85 2.37 6.32
CA ILE A 18 -2.84 3.83 6.58
C ILE A 18 -2.31 4.65 5.42
N ASP A 19 -1.94 4.00 4.32
CA ASP A 19 -1.45 4.65 3.10
C ASP A 19 -2.49 4.45 1.99
N TYR A 20 -2.91 5.55 1.37
CA TYR A 20 -4.02 5.58 0.43
C TYR A 20 -3.75 6.56 -0.72
N GLN A 21 -4.25 6.19 -1.89
CA GLN A 21 -4.44 7.10 -3.01
C GLN A 21 -5.93 7.41 -3.11
N PHE A 22 -6.31 8.67 -2.88
CA PHE A 22 -7.67 9.14 -3.15
C PHE A 22 -7.74 9.69 -4.57
N ILE A 23 -8.89 9.46 -5.22
CA ILE A 23 -9.12 9.89 -6.60
C ILE A 23 -10.47 10.58 -6.74
N THR A 24 -10.57 11.48 -7.70
CA THR A 24 -11.86 12.03 -8.13
C THR A 24 -12.62 11.01 -8.99
N PRO A 25 -13.95 11.12 -9.12
CA PRO A 25 -14.72 10.21 -9.96
C PRO A 25 -14.24 10.12 -11.42
N GLY A 26 -13.72 11.23 -11.98
CA GLY A 26 -13.22 11.25 -13.36
C GLY A 26 -11.97 10.40 -13.60
N LEU A 27 -11.23 10.05 -12.56
CA LEU A 27 -10.05 9.18 -12.66
C LEU A 27 -10.40 7.70 -12.38
N ARG A 28 -11.65 7.40 -12.00
CA ARG A 28 -12.08 6.04 -11.65
C ARG A 28 -11.87 5.06 -12.80
N ASP A 29 -12.34 5.42 -13.99
CA ASP A 29 -12.31 4.53 -15.16
C ASP A 29 -10.90 4.38 -15.74
N ARG A 30 -9.96 5.19 -15.25
CA ARG A 30 -8.55 5.17 -15.60
C ARG A 30 -7.75 4.27 -14.67
N LEU A 31 -8.31 3.81 -13.55
CA LEU A 31 -7.61 2.95 -12.60
C LEU A 31 -7.44 1.54 -13.17
N ARG A 32 -6.18 1.08 -13.34
CA ARG A 32 -5.87 -0.28 -13.81
C ARG A 32 -5.66 -1.25 -12.67
N SER A 33 -4.81 -0.90 -11.71
CA SER A 33 -4.42 -1.79 -10.61
C SER A 33 -3.97 -1.03 -9.37
N CYS A 34 -4.11 -1.70 -8.23
CA CYS A 34 -3.57 -1.28 -6.94
C CYS A 34 -2.83 -2.47 -6.31
N SER A 35 -1.63 -2.26 -5.77
CA SER A 35 -0.91 -3.31 -5.06
C SER A 35 -0.11 -2.76 -3.87
N ILE A 36 0.24 -3.64 -2.93
CA ILE A 36 1.14 -3.32 -1.82
C ILE A 36 2.42 -4.13 -2.04
N TYR A 37 3.53 -3.44 -2.26
CA TYR A 37 4.82 -4.08 -2.49
C TYR A 37 5.42 -4.57 -1.17
N ARG A 38 5.62 -5.88 -1.02
CA ARG A 38 6.05 -6.48 0.26
C ARG A 38 7.41 -7.16 0.23
N ASP A 39 8.01 -7.31 -0.95
CA ASP A 39 9.18 -8.15 -1.19
C ASP A 39 10.40 -7.60 -0.46
N GLU A 40 10.86 -6.39 -0.77
CA GLU A 40 11.88 -5.70 0.03
C GLU A 40 11.28 -4.74 1.06
N ARG A 41 12.04 -4.59 2.15
CA ARG A 41 11.70 -3.71 3.27
C ARG A 41 12.54 -2.44 3.20
N PHE A 42 11.86 -1.33 2.92
CA PHE A 42 12.47 0.01 2.93
C PHE A 42 12.16 0.78 4.22
N SER A 43 11.06 0.46 4.89
CA SER A 43 10.50 1.19 6.03
C SER A 43 9.62 0.25 6.88
N ASP A 44 9.08 0.76 7.99
CA ASP A 44 7.91 0.18 8.67
C ASP A 44 6.62 0.29 7.82
N HIS A 45 6.65 1.12 6.78
CA HIS A 45 5.71 1.11 5.66
C HIS A 45 6.20 0.26 4.48
N ALA A 46 5.24 -0.24 3.70
CA ALA A 46 5.39 -0.85 2.38
C ALA A 46 4.80 0.09 1.32
N PRO A 47 5.43 0.23 0.14
CA PRO A 47 4.88 1.02 -0.96
C PRO A 47 3.47 0.57 -1.35
N PHE A 48 2.56 1.53 -1.49
CA PHE A 48 1.26 1.34 -2.15
C PHE A 48 1.38 1.86 -3.58
N ILE A 49 1.25 0.95 -4.55
CA ILE A 49 1.43 1.22 -5.97
C ILE A 49 0.05 1.29 -6.62
N VAL A 50 -0.16 2.31 -7.45
CA VAL A 50 -1.40 2.53 -8.19
C VAL A 50 -1.09 2.85 -9.63
N ASP A 51 -1.63 2.05 -10.55
CA ASP A 51 -1.43 2.20 -11.99
C ASP A 51 -2.68 2.78 -12.66
N TYR A 52 -2.47 3.75 -13.54
CA TYR A 52 -3.53 4.40 -14.32
C TYR A 52 -3.29 4.28 -15.82
N ASP A 53 -4.39 4.33 -16.59
CA ASP A 53 -4.43 4.36 -18.05
C ASP A 53 -4.74 5.76 -18.58
N LEU A 54 -3.74 6.63 -18.74
CA LEU A 54 -3.96 8.03 -19.11
C LEU A 54 -4.14 8.22 -20.62
#